data_AF-A0A1I6IU90-F1
#
_entry.id   AF-A0A1I6IU90-F1
#
_cell.length_a   1.000
_cell.length_b   1.000
_cell.length_c   1.000
_cell.angle_alpha   90.00
_cell.angle_beta   90.00
_cell.angle_gamma   90.00
#
_symmetry.space_group_name_H-M   'P 1'
#
loop_
_entity.id
_entity.type
_entity.pdbx_description
1 polymer ?
#
loop_
_entity_poly.entity_id
_entity_poly.type
_entity_poly.pdbx_seq_one_letter_code
_entity_poly.pdbx_strand_id
1 'polypeptide(L)'
;MDKLVIVHRGALRAKYGATALAKVDAALKALATADKRRGVDTLVVAVDLASAMKPYGAAPVPARPDAKALKTAIDALARARQPHYLMLLGGPDLLPMVPLKNPAHGGELGDEDRIVPSDLPYACEAAYSTDPNRFLGPTRVVGRLPDLPGATRPDLLLQLIRAASRHKGLPRASFVDSFALSAEVWQGSTRLSLTNTFGHADGLRLSPPDGPKWNKADLAPRMHFINCHGAADMPEYYGQRGEDFPVSMRSALLRDRVTAGTVVAAECCYGAQLFDPALADGDWPMALRYLTDGACAFLGSTTIAYGPSDGNGSADLLCQYFLQRVLAGASLGRALLEARQKFAGERTHLDPMDLKTLGQFYLLGDPSLQPVAGVSHALARTKAFRKAFATVEDRGVRGLRRERLEREGRNLARSLPRLLPTEAAPAPAVLEAVRPMLKESGLDAEHCARVSYRISGAPGHRAIHVYKGWVERRLLALIATEQDGRLLHVRRMHAR
;
A
#
# COMPACT_ATOMS: atom_id res chain seq x y z
N MET A 1 -16.29 19.54 -2.25
CA MET A 1 -14.82 19.62 -2.38
C MET A 1 -14.32 18.23 -2.73
N ASP A 2 -13.52 18.06 -3.78
CA ASP A 2 -13.15 16.71 -4.23
C ASP A 2 -11.89 16.19 -3.54
N LYS A 3 -10.84 17.01 -3.45
CA LYS A 3 -9.54 16.58 -2.93
C LYS A 3 -9.09 17.51 -1.81
N LEU A 4 -8.68 16.93 -0.68
CA LEU A 4 -7.93 17.64 0.35
C LEU A 4 -6.47 17.24 0.28
N VAL A 5 -5.59 18.24 0.17
CA VAL A 5 -4.15 18.08 0.37
C VAL A 5 -3.84 18.46 1.81
N ILE A 6 -3.43 17.48 2.60
CA ILE A 6 -3.08 17.62 4.01
C ILE A 6 -1.60 17.98 4.09
N VAL A 7 -1.28 19.12 4.69
CA VAL A 7 0.08 19.62 4.83
C VAL A 7 0.33 20.14 6.24
N HIS A 8 1.53 19.93 6.76
CA HIS A 8 2.01 20.59 7.97
C HIS A 8 3.02 21.67 7.59
N ARG A 9 2.61 22.94 7.59
CA ARG A 9 3.44 24.05 7.09
C ARG A 9 4.63 24.33 7.98
N GLY A 10 4.45 24.25 9.30
CA GLY A 10 5.49 24.43 10.31
C GLY A 10 6.63 23.42 10.14
N ALA A 11 6.31 22.13 10.03
CA ALA A 11 7.28 21.06 9.77
C ALA A 11 8.01 21.25 8.43
N LEU A 12 7.31 21.58 7.34
CA LEU A 12 7.95 21.90 6.06
C LEU A 12 8.88 23.12 6.15
N ARG A 13 8.46 24.17 6.86
CA ARG A 13 9.28 25.37 7.09
C ARG A 13 10.52 25.03 7.94
N ALA A 14 10.38 24.19 8.96
CA ALA A 14 11.49 23.76 9.79
C ALA A 14 12.49 22.93 8.98
N LYS A 15 12.00 22.04 8.10
CA LYS A 15 12.84 21.17 7.26
C LYS A 15 13.56 21.91 6.14
N TYR A 16 12.89 22.83 5.45
CA TYR A 16 13.40 23.44 4.20
C TYR A 16 13.60 24.96 4.23
N GLY A 17 13.14 25.63 5.28
CA GLY A 17 13.14 27.09 5.38
C GLY A 17 11.96 27.76 4.66
N ALA A 18 11.78 29.05 4.92
CA ALA A 18 10.64 29.83 4.44
C ALA A 18 10.61 29.99 2.90
N THR A 19 11.77 30.19 2.28
CA THR A 19 11.90 30.34 0.82
C THR A 19 11.46 29.07 0.08
N ALA A 20 11.83 27.90 0.59
CA ALA A 20 11.40 26.62 0.05
C ALA A 20 9.90 26.39 0.23
N LEU A 21 9.35 26.71 1.41
CA LEU A 21 7.90 26.62 1.66
C LEU A 21 7.11 27.47 0.66
N ALA A 22 7.55 28.68 0.33
CA ALA A 22 6.91 29.52 -0.69
C ALA A 22 6.90 28.87 -2.08
N LYS A 23 7.97 28.15 -2.46
CA LYS A 23 8.01 27.37 -3.71
C LYS A 23 7.04 26.20 -3.69
N VAL A 24 6.91 25.51 -2.56
CA VAL A 24 5.93 24.42 -2.37
C VAL A 24 4.51 24.97 -2.50
N ASP A 25 4.22 26.11 -1.88
CA ASP A 25 2.91 26.77 -1.98
C ASP A 25 2.54 27.12 -3.42
N ALA A 26 3.48 27.68 -4.18
CA ALA A 26 3.28 27.97 -5.60
C ALA A 26 3.04 26.69 -6.41
N ALA A 27 3.77 25.61 -6.14
CA ALA A 27 3.58 24.33 -6.79
C ALA A 27 2.21 23.71 -6.48
N LEU A 28 1.73 23.81 -5.23
CA LEU A 28 0.40 23.33 -4.85
C LEU A 28 -0.74 24.14 -5.48
N LYS A 29 -0.56 25.45 -5.65
CA LYS A 29 -1.51 26.27 -6.43
C LYS A 29 -1.58 25.83 -7.90
N ALA A 30 -0.42 25.51 -8.49
CA ALA A 30 -0.36 24.96 -9.84
C ALA A 30 -1.03 23.58 -9.95
N LEU A 31 -0.84 22.72 -8.94
CA LEU A 31 -1.53 21.43 -8.82
C LEU A 31 -3.04 21.61 -8.75
N ALA A 32 -3.54 22.46 -7.86
CA ALA A 32 -4.98 22.72 -7.74
C ALA A 32 -5.59 23.26 -9.04
N THR A 33 -4.86 24.12 -9.75
CA THR A 33 -5.28 24.63 -11.07
C THR A 33 -5.33 23.49 -12.11
N ALA A 34 -4.37 22.57 -12.08
CA ALA A 34 -4.35 21.41 -12.97
C ALA A 34 -5.44 20.39 -12.64
N ASP A 35 -5.69 20.15 -11.35
CA ASP A 35 -6.78 19.31 -10.86
C ASP A 35 -8.13 19.87 -11.30
N LYS A 36 -8.33 21.20 -11.21
CA LYS A 36 -9.56 21.84 -11.69
C LYS A 36 -9.81 21.59 -13.18
N ARG A 37 -8.76 21.58 -14.02
CA ARG A 37 -8.88 21.22 -15.45
C ARG A 37 -9.24 19.75 -15.67
N ARG A 38 -8.94 18.88 -14.72
CA ARG A 38 -9.36 17.46 -14.69
C ARG A 38 -10.71 17.27 -13.99
N GLY A 39 -11.39 18.35 -13.63
CA GLY A 39 -12.66 18.32 -12.91
C GLY A 39 -12.53 17.91 -11.45
N VAL A 40 -11.37 18.09 -10.82
CA VAL A 40 -11.12 17.82 -9.39
C VAL A 40 -10.88 19.14 -8.68
N ASP A 41 -11.80 19.54 -7.81
CA ASP A 41 -11.60 20.71 -6.95
C ASP A 41 -10.72 20.37 -5.75
N THR A 42 -9.63 21.11 -5.58
CA THR A 42 -8.56 20.78 -4.64
C THR A 42 -8.36 21.89 -3.62
N LEU A 43 -8.43 21.53 -2.35
CA LEU A 43 -8.15 22.41 -1.22
C LEU A 43 -6.91 21.94 -0.47
N VAL A 44 -5.96 22.84 -0.28
CA VAL A 44 -4.80 22.62 0.60
C VAL A 44 -5.18 23.04 2.02
N VAL A 45 -5.00 22.15 2.98
CA VAL A 45 -5.31 22.40 4.40
C VAL A 45 -4.04 22.26 5.23
N ALA A 46 -3.62 23.38 5.83
CA ALA A 46 -2.54 23.43 6.78
C ALA A 46 -3.02 22.98 8.16
N VAL A 47 -2.76 21.72 8.51
CA VAL A 47 -3.33 21.12 9.72
C VAL A 47 -2.75 21.68 11.00
N ASP A 48 -1.63 22.37 10.93
CA ASP A 48 -0.93 23.03 12.04
C ASP A 48 -1.42 24.45 12.33
N LEU A 49 -2.27 25.03 11.47
CA LEU A 49 -2.79 26.38 11.65
C LEU A 49 -4.17 26.36 12.31
N ALA A 50 -4.29 26.99 13.48
CA ALA A 50 -5.57 27.11 14.19
C ALA A 50 -6.65 27.79 13.33
N SER A 51 -6.27 28.80 12.54
CA SER A 51 -7.20 29.48 11.62
C SER A 51 -7.72 28.58 10.50
N ALA A 52 -6.91 27.64 10.01
CA ALA A 52 -7.30 26.70 8.98
C ALA A 52 -8.18 25.55 9.54
N MET A 53 -8.00 25.18 10.80
CA MET A 53 -8.72 24.07 11.44
C MET A 53 -10.01 24.51 12.16
N LYS A 54 -10.10 25.77 12.59
CA LYS A 54 -11.28 26.35 13.27
C LYS A 54 -12.62 26.11 12.52
N PRO A 55 -12.72 26.29 11.19
CA PRO A 55 -13.98 26.04 10.46
C PRO A 55 -14.48 24.60 10.53
N TYR A 56 -13.62 23.66 10.94
CA TYR A 56 -13.92 22.24 11.02
C TYR A 56 -14.06 21.75 12.46
N GLY A 57 -14.05 22.66 13.45
CA GLY A 57 -14.14 22.31 14.87
C GLY A 57 -12.99 21.44 15.36
N ALA A 58 -11.81 21.53 14.72
CA ALA A 58 -10.65 20.71 15.05
C ALA A 58 -9.52 21.53 15.64
N ALA A 59 -8.79 20.92 16.57
CA ALA A 59 -7.53 21.45 17.07
C ALA A 59 -6.45 21.36 15.97
N PRO A 60 -5.52 22.34 15.92
CA PRO A 60 -4.36 22.22 15.05
C PRO A 60 -3.45 21.06 15.50
N VAL A 61 -2.81 20.41 14.54
CA VAL A 61 -1.73 19.43 14.79
C VAL A 61 -0.55 20.18 15.42
N PRO A 62 0.06 19.65 16.50
CA PRO A 62 1.16 20.31 17.19
C PRO A 62 2.42 20.41 16.33
N ALA A 63 3.29 21.37 16.65
CA ALA A 63 4.53 21.64 15.90
C ALA A 63 5.47 20.44 15.74
N ARG A 64 5.47 19.53 16.73
CA ARG A 64 6.01 18.17 16.60
C ARG A 64 4.84 17.25 16.30
N PRO A 65 4.59 16.88 15.04
CA PRO A 65 3.38 16.16 14.68
C PRO A 65 3.40 14.77 15.30
N ASP A 66 2.27 14.33 15.83
CA ASP A 66 2.05 12.95 16.24
C ASP A 66 0.88 12.32 15.47
N ALA A 67 0.90 11.00 15.35
CA ALA A 67 -0.07 10.28 14.53
C ALA A 67 -1.51 10.39 15.05
N LYS A 68 -1.71 10.57 16.37
CA LYS A 68 -3.04 10.71 16.99
C LYS A 68 -3.63 12.08 16.69
N ALA A 69 -2.87 13.16 16.85
CA ALA A 69 -3.30 14.51 16.48
C ALA A 69 -3.60 14.60 14.98
N LEU A 70 -2.71 14.05 14.13
CA LEU A 70 -2.92 14.02 12.68
C LEU A 70 -4.19 13.23 12.31
N LYS A 71 -4.41 12.05 12.92
CA LYS A 71 -5.62 11.25 12.67
C LYS A 71 -6.89 12.01 13.07
N THR A 72 -6.87 12.65 14.23
CA THR A 72 -8.00 13.44 14.74
C THR A 72 -8.33 14.60 13.80
N ALA A 73 -7.32 15.32 13.31
CA ALA A 73 -7.49 16.41 12.35
C ALA A 73 -8.07 15.90 11.02
N ILE A 74 -7.53 14.81 10.47
CA ILE A 74 -8.04 14.20 9.22
C ILE A 74 -9.48 13.72 9.39
N ASP A 75 -9.85 13.16 10.55
CA ASP A 75 -11.22 12.72 10.82
C ASP A 75 -12.21 13.87 10.85
N ALA A 76 -11.85 14.99 11.49
CA ALA A 76 -12.68 16.18 11.50
C ALA A 76 -12.85 16.77 10.09
N LEU A 77 -11.76 16.85 9.32
CA LEU A 77 -11.79 17.31 7.93
C LEU A 77 -12.65 16.40 7.06
N ALA A 78 -12.48 15.09 7.15
CA ALA A 78 -13.25 14.12 6.38
C ALA A 78 -14.74 14.21 6.72
N ARG A 79 -15.09 14.36 8.00
CA ARG A 79 -16.49 14.52 8.45
C ARG A 79 -17.11 15.82 7.94
N ALA A 80 -16.37 16.93 8.00
CA ALA A 80 -16.88 18.24 7.61
C ALA A 80 -16.94 18.45 6.09
N ARG A 81 -16.07 17.80 5.32
CA ARG A 81 -15.91 18.06 3.87
C ARG A 81 -16.30 16.91 2.97
N GLN A 82 -16.38 15.68 3.48
CA GLN A 82 -16.63 14.45 2.72
C GLN A 82 -15.84 14.39 1.40
N PRO A 83 -14.50 14.55 1.44
CA PRO A 83 -13.72 14.62 0.22
C PRO A 83 -13.68 13.26 -0.50
N HIS A 84 -13.65 13.30 -1.82
CA HIS A 84 -13.41 12.12 -2.65
C HIS A 84 -11.98 11.60 -2.53
N TYR A 85 -11.00 12.46 -2.22
CA TYR A 85 -9.58 12.15 -2.11
C TYR A 85 -8.91 12.86 -0.92
N LEU A 86 -8.04 12.15 -0.21
CA LEU A 86 -7.14 12.68 0.81
C LEU A 86 -5.70 12.41 0.39
N MET A 87 -4.92 13.47 0.18
CA MET A 87 -3.49 13.37 -0.14
C MET A 87 -2.65 13.88 1.03
N LEU A 88 -1.81 13.03 1.59
CA LEU A 88 -0.78 13.43 2.56
C LEU A 88 0.42 13.99 1.80
N LEU A 89 0.83 15.23 2.09
CA LEU A 89 1.98 15.87 1.43
C LEU A 89 3.21 15.85 2.34
N GLY A 90 4.18 15.00 2.00
CA GLY A 90 5.39 14.77 2.78
C GLY A 90 5.51 13.34 3.31
N GLY A 91 6.70 13.00 3.76
CA GLY A 91 7.08 11.73 4.37
C GLY A 91 6.64 11.60 5.83
N PRO A 92 6.98 10.48 6.49
CA PRO A 92 6.58 10.19 7.86
C PRO A 92 7.14 11.17 8.90
N ASP A 93 8.25 11.83 8.62
CA ASP A 93 8.85 12.87 9.48
C ASP A 93 8.04 14.18 9.49
N LEU A 94 7.29 14.47 8.41
CA LEU A 94 6.40 15.63 8.32
C LEU A 94 4.96 15.31 8.70
N LEU A 95 4.48 14.13 8.29
CA LEU A 95 3.13 13.63 8.52
C LEU A 95 3.23 12.17 9.00
N PRO A 96 3.28 11.94 10.32
CA PRO A 96 3.53 10.62 10.91
C PRO A 96 2.59 9.54 10.42
N MET A 97 3.09 8.33 10.34
CA MET A 97 2.27 7.14 10.18
C MET A 97 1.77 6.64 11.54
N VAL A 98 0.64 5.94 11.57
CA VAL A 98 0.18 5.29 12.80
C VAL A 98 0.97 4.00 13.02
N PRO A 99 1.56 3.78 14.21
CA PRO A 99 2.31 2.56 14.50
C PRO A 99 1.35 1.43 14.92
N LEU A 100 0.78 0.72 13.95
CA LEU A 100 -0.11 -0.41 14.24
C LEU A 100 0.68 -1.54 14.91
N LYS A 101 0.09 -2.24 15.87
CA LYS A 101 0.65 -3.48 16.42
C LYS A 101 0.74 -4.52 15.31
N ASN A 102 1.89 -5.17 15.15
CA ASN A 102 2.03 -6.24 14.16
C ASN A 102 1.40 -7.55 14.68
N PRO A 103 0.29 -8.04 14.09
CA PRO A 103 -0.30 -9.32 14.49
C PRO A 103 0.58 -10.53 14.11
N ALA A 104 1.52 -10.37 13.20
CA ALA A 104 2.43 -11.44 12.80
C ALA A 104 3.72 -11.49 13.63
N HIS A 105 3.98 -10.52 14.52
CA HIS A 105 5.20 -10.45 15.34
C HIS A 105 5.46 -11.77 16.08
N GLY A 106 6.72 -12.24 16.09
CA GLY A 106 7.10 -13.53 16.68
C GLY A 106 8.42 -13.58 17.43
N GLY A 107 9.08 -12.43 17.65
CA GLY A 107 10.44 -12.40 18.21
C GLY A 107 11.47 -12.97 17.24
N GLU A 108 12.61 -13.42 17.76
CA GLU A 108 13.81 -13.81 16.98
C GLU A 108 13.56 -14.97 15.99
N LEU A 109 12.65 -15.88 16.33
CA LEU A 109 12.28 -17.02 15.48
C LEU A 109 11.10 -16.71 14.54
N GLY A 110 10.67 -15.45 14.50
CA GLY A 110 9.51 -15.02 13.74
C GLY A 110 9.69 -13.67 13.06
N ASP A 111 8.58 -13.00 12.82
CA ASP A 111 8.55 -11.63 12.34
C ASP A 111 9.09 -10.70 13.43
N GLU A 112 10.21 -10.02 13.16
CA GLU A 112 10.87 -9.12 14.11
C GLU A 112 10.23 -7.74 14.18
N ASP A 113 9.37 -7.37 13.21
CA ASP A 113 8.68 -6.09 13.22
C ASP A 113 7.66 -6.05 14.36
N ARG A 114 7.93 -5.28 15.41
CA ARG A 114 6.95 -5.08 16.51
C ARG A 114 5.76 -4.24 16.09
N ILE A 115 5.98 -3.31 15.16
CA ILE A 115 4.99 -2.35 14.68
C ILE A 115 4.95 -2.34 13.16
N VAL A 116 3.81 -1.91 12.62
CA VAL A 116 3.60 -1.61 11.21
C VAL A 116 3.30 -0.12 11.09
N PRO A 117 4.27 0.71 10.64
CA PRO A 117 3.99 2.08 10.22
C PRO A 117 2.94 2.07 9.11
N SER A 118 1.80 2.72 9.33
CA SER A 118 0.65 2.59 8.44
C SER A 118 -0.08 3.91 8.16
N ASP A 119 -0.45 4.10 6.89
CA ASP A 119 -1.44 5.08 6.44
C ASP A 119 -2.88 4.50 6.38
N LEU A 120 -3.07 3.19 6.62
CA LEU A 120 -4.40 2.56 6.62
C LEU A 120 -5.37 3.25 7.58
N PRO A 121 -4.98 3.64 8.81
CA PRO A 121 -5.91 4.33 9.70
C PRO A 121 -6.48 5.60 9.09
N TYR A 122 -5.70 6.41 8.36
CA TYR A 122 -6.20 7.60 7.67
C TYR A 122 -7.28 7.29 6.63
N ALA A 123 -7.29 6.07 6.08
CA ALA A 123 -8.29 5.57 5.16
C ALA A 123 -9.60 5.09 5.84
N CYS A 124 -9.64 5.06 7.18
CA CYS A 124 -10.74 4.51 7.96
C CYS A 124 -11.44 5.56 8.82
N GLU A 125 -12.74 5.38 9.02
CA GLU A 125 -13.57 6.24 9.88
C GLU A 125 -13.34 6.03 11.38
N ALA A 126 -12.84 4.86 11.78
CA ALA A 126 -12.55 4.56 13.18
C ALA A 126 -11.55 5.57 13.76
N ALA A 127 -11.78 6.02 14.99
CA ALA A 127 -10.86 6.91 15.71
C ALA A 127 -9.45 6.30 15.84
N TYR A 128 -8.47 7.13 16.20
CA TYR A 128 -7.09 6.70 16.40
C TYR A 128 -6.99 5.45 17.30
N SER A 129 -6.20 4.49 16.85
CA SER A 129 -5.84 3.28 17.58
C SER A 129 -4.57 2.69 16.97
N THR A 130 -3.83 1.92 17.76
CA THR A 130 -2.73 1.08 17.27
C THR A 130 -3.18 -0.37 17.05
N ASP A 131 -4.43 -0.71 17.36
CA ASP A 131 -4.98 -2.05 17.09
C ASP A 131 -5.44 -2.16 15.62
N PRO A 132 -4.84 -3.03 14.80
CA PRO A 132 -5.22 -3.20 13.41
C PRO A 132 -6.67 -3.69 13.22
N ASN A 133 -7.28 -4.36 14.22
CA ASN A 133 -8.70 -4.77 14.16
C ASN A 133 -9.68 -3.58 14.08
N ARG A 134 -9.21 -2.36 14.34
CA ARG A 134 -10.03 -1.14 14.22
C ARG A 134 -10.17 -0.67 12.77
N PHE A 135 -9.43 -1.25 11.83
CA PHE A 135 -9.25 -0.70 10.48
C PHE A 135 -9.55 -1.71 9.36
N LEU A 136 -10.40 -2.71 9.62
CA LEU A 136 -10.73 -3.81 8.69
C LEU A 136 -11.47 -3.37 7.41
N GLY A 137 -12.16 -2.24 7.46
CA GLY A 137 -12.99 -1.73 6.37
C GLY A 137 -12.65 -0.30 6.01
N PRO A 138 -11.56 -0.05 5.25
CA PRO A 138 -11.25 1.30 4.80
C PRO A 138 -12.40 1.85 3.94
N THR A 139 -12.69 3.14 4.11
CA THR A 139 -13.78 3.83 3.41
C THR A 139 -13.28 5.00 2.57
N ARG A 140 -12.15 5.61 2.92
CA ARG A 140 -11.62 6.82 2.30
C ARG A 140 -10.53 6.51 1.29
N VAL A 141 -10.46 7.35 0.26
CA VAL A 141 -9.42 7.25 -0.77
C VAL A 141 -8.20 8.06 -0.33
N VAL A 142 -7.11 7.37 0.01
CA VAL A 142 -5.90 7.99 0.58
C VAL A 142 -4.68 7.64 -0.26
N GLY A 143 -3.77 8.60 -0.41
CA GLY A 143 -2.41 8.40 -0.92
C GLY A 143 -1.46 9.42 -0.31
N ARG A 144 -0.16 9.14 -0.38
CA ARG A 144 0.89 10.03 0.13
C ARG A 144 1.77 10.48 -1.02
N LEU A 145 1.93 11.78 -1.21
CA LEU A 145 2.94 12.34 -2.10
C LEU A 145 4.17 12.68 -1.24
N PRO A 146 5.17 11.78 -1.16
CA PRO A 146 6.23 11.89 -0.17
C PRO A 146 7.24 12.97 -0.54
N ASP A 147 8.07 13.36 0.43
CA ASP A 147 9.38 13.96 0.19
C ASP A 147 10.47 12.95 0.56
N LEU A 148 11.74 13.38 0.50
CA LEU A 148 12.88 12.57 0.90
C LEU A 148 13.13 12.74 2.41
N PRO A 149 13.05 11.68 3.23
CA PRO A 149 13.45 11.75 4.63
C PRO A 149 14.90 12.25 4.76
N GLY A 150 15.19 13.03 5.81
CA GLY A 150 16.53 13.62 6.03
C GLY A 150 16.92 14.77 5.10
N ALA A 151 16.21 14.99 3.99
CA ALA A 151 16.59 16.01 3.01
C ALA A 151 16.44 17.44 3.55
N THR A 152 17.40 18.30 3.21
CA THR A 152 17.39 19.74 3.51
C THR A 152 16.88 20.61 2.34
N ARG A 153 16.62 20.01 1.18
CA ARG A 153 16.10 20.68 -0.01
C ARG A 153 14.80 20.04 -0.50
N PRO A 154 13.82 20.82 -1.01
CA PRO A 154 12.51 20.34 -1.39
C PRO A 154 12.46 19.79 -2.84
N ASP A 155 13.60 19.49 -3.47
CA ASP A 155 13.67 19.25 -4.92
C ASP A 155 12.78 18.08 -5.36
N LEU A 156 12.87 16.95 -4.64
CA LEU A 156 12.00 15.79 -4.89
C LEU A 156 10.52 16.15 -4.74
N LEU A 157 10.14 16.77 -3.62
CA LEU A 157 8.75 17.13 -3.36
C LEU A 157 8.18 18.05 -4.47
N LEU A 158 8.94 19.07 -4.86
CA LEU A 158 8.57 19.97 -5.95
C LEU A 158 8.46 19.24 -7.29
N GLN A 159 9.37 18.31 -7.57
CA GLN A 159 9.33 17.49 -8.78
C GLN A 159 8.07 16.63 -8.82
N LEU A 160 7.72 15.97 -7.71
CA LEU A 160 6.53 15.11 -7.62
C LEU A 160 5.23 15.92 -7.74
N ILE A 161 5.12 17.09 -7.08
CA ILE A 161 3.95 17.98 -7.24
C ILE A 161 3.80 18.41 -8.70
N ARG A 162 4.91 18.77 -9.36
CA ARG A 162 4.90 19.16 -10.78
C ARG A 162 4.52 17.98 -11.69
N ALA A 163 5.01 16.77 -11.40
CA ALA A 163 4.65 15.57 -12.15
C ALA A 163 3.15 15.29 -12.03
N ALA A 164 2.58 15.32 -10.82
CA ALA A 164 1.14 15.18 -10.59
C ALA A 164 0.32 16.28 -11.29
N SER A 165 0.82 17.51 -11.29
CA SER A 165 0.19 18.63 -12.01
C SER A 165 0.11 18.38 -13.52
N ARG A 166 1.16 17.78 -14.12
CA ARG A 166 1.26 17.49 -15.56
C ARG A 166 0.64 16.15 -15.96
N HIS A 167 0.16 15.35 -15.01
CA HIS A 167 -0.40 14.03 -15.29
C HIS A 167 -1.52 14.10 -16.34
N LYS A 168 -1.47 13.14 -17.26
CA LYS A 168 -2.51 12.88 -18.27
C LYS A 168 -2.77 11.38 -18.30
N GLY A 169 -4.03 10.99 -18.23
CA GLY A 169 -4.41 9.60 -18.46
C GLY A 169 -4.11 9.19 -19.90
N LEU A 170 -3.68 7.94 -20.09
CA LEU A 170 -3.39 7.35 -21.40
C LEU A 170 -4.38 6.23 -21.72
N PRO A 171 -4.57 5.86 -23.00
CA PRO A 171 -5.40 4.71 -23.36
C PRO A 171 -4.91 3.42 -22.66
N ARG A 172 -5.84 2.50 -22.40
CA ARG A 172 -5.53 1.20 -21.77
C ARG A 172 -4.40 0.45 -22.50
N ALA A 173 -4.34 0.53 -23.83
CA ALA A 173 -3.30 -0.09 -24.64
C ALA A 173 -1.86 0.36 -24.27
N SER A 174 -1.69 1.51 -23.61
CA SER A 174 -0.37 1.94 -23.11
C SER A 174 0.09 1.21 -21.82
N PHE A 175 -0.76 0.35 -21.26
CA PHE A 175 -0.53 -0.33 -19.98
C PHE A 175 -0.76 -1.85 -20.05
N VAL A 176 -1.00 -2.40 -21.24
CA VAL A 176 -1.21 -3.86 -21.40
C VAL A 176 0.10 -4.62 -21.24
N ASP A 177 1.22 -4.04 -21.68
CA ASP A 177 2.56 -4.57 -21.43
C ASP A 177 2.99 -4.27 -19.99
N SER A 178 3.71 -5.22 -19.40
CA SER A 178 4.26 -5.10 -18.05
C SER A 178 5.75 -5.43 -18.00
N PHE A 179 6.51 -4.70 -17.19
CA PHE A 179 7.78 -5.19 -16.65
C PHE A 179 7.46 -6.03 -15.42
N ALA A 180 7.88 -7.29 -15.43
CA ALA A 180 7.67 -8.17 -14.30
C ALA A 180 8.97 -8.84 -13.88
N LEU A 181 9.24 -8.83 -12.58
CA LEU A 181 10.44 -9.41 -11.99
C LEU A 181 10.06 -10.29 -10.80
N SER A 182 10.65 -11.49 -10.74
CA SER A 182 10.46 -12.42 -9.62
C SER A 182 11.79 -12.97 -9.12
N ALA A 183 11.89 -13.25 -7.82
CA ALA A 183 12.84 -14.24 -7.34
C ALA A 183 12.50 -15.60 -7.95
N GLU A 184 13.48 -16.38 -8.42
CA GLU A 184 13.21 -17.63 -9.15
C GLU A 184 12.29 -18.59 -8.38
N VAL A 185 12.50 -18.70 -7.06
CA VAL A 185 11.70 -19.56 -6.17
C VAL A 185 10.22 -19.18 -6.08
N TRP A 186 9.81 -17.99 -6.55
CA TRP A 186 8.43 -17.51 -6.55
C TRP A 186 7.87 -17.30 -7.95
N GLN A 187 8.55 -17.81 -8.97
CA GLN A 187 8.10 -17.68 -10.36
C GLN A 187 6.69 -18.23 -10.57
N GLY A 188 6.30 -19.29 -9.87
CA GLY A 188 4.94 -19.87 -9.92
C GLY A 188 3.88 -18.86 -9.48
N SER A 189 4.01 -18.33 -8.25
CA SER A 189 3.11 -17.28 -7.75
C SER A 189 3.10 -16.05 -8.66
N THR A 190 4.27 -15.59 -9.12
CA THR A 190 4.34 -14.38 -9.96
C THR A 190 3.68 -14.60 -11.31
N ARG A 191 3.89 -15.75 -11.98
CA ARG A 191 3.20 -16.09 -13.24
C ARG A 191 1.69 -16.08 -13.08
N LEU A 192 1.17 -16.61 -11.96
CA LEU A 192 -0.26 -16.58 -11.65
C LEU A 192 -0.76 -15.13 -11.49
N SER A 193 -0.03 -14.29 -10.75
CA SER A 193 -0.37 -12.88 -10.58
C SER A 193 -0.40 -12.11 -11.90
N LEU A 194 0.57 -12.36 -12.78
CA LEU A 194 0.63 -11.73 -14.10
C LEU A 194 -0.52 -12.21 -15.00
N THR A 195 -0.78 -13.51 -15.03
CA THR A 195 -1.87 -14.09 -15.83
C THR A 195 -3.23 -13.53 -15.39
N ASN A 196 -3.48 -13.46 -14.08
CA ASN A 196 -4.72 -12.89 -13.53
C ASN A 196 -4.85 -11.37 -13.73
N THR A 197 -3.76 -10.64 -14.00
CA THR A 197 -3.79 -9.17 -14.16
C THR A 197 -3.78 -8.74 -15.62
N PHE A 198 -2.89 -9.34 -16.42
CA PHE A 198 -2.56 -8.96 -17.79
C PHE A 198 -3.02 -9.99 -18.82
N GLY A 199 -3.37 -11.21 -18.39
CA GLY A 199 -3.81 -12.31 -19.26
C GLY A 199 -2.69 -13.26 -19.71
N HIS A 200 -1.43 -12.95 -19.40
CA HIS A 200 -0.26 -13.76 -19.75
C HIS A 200 0.92 -13.47 -18.80
N ALA A 201 2.00 -14.25 -18.89
CA ALA A 201 3.21 -14.09 -18.08
C ALA A 201 4.52 -14.19 -18.88
N ASP A 202 4.44 -14.06 -20.21
CA ASP A 202 5.55 -14.37 -21.13
C ASP A 202 6.77 -13.44 -20.96
N GLY A 203 6.56 -12.24 -20.43
CA GLY A 203 7.62 -11.25 -20.17
C GLY A 203 8.23 -11.29 -18.76
N LEU A 204 7.92 -12.33 -17.96
CA LEU A 204 8.48 -12.45 -16.61
C LEU A 204 10.00 -12.63 -16.65
N ARG A 205 10.72 -11.72 -15.98
CA ARG A 205 12.15 -11.82 -15.70
C ARG A 205 12.39 -12.47 -14.35
N LEU A 206 13.45 -13.27 -14.24
CA LEU A 206 13.81 -13.98 -13.00
C LEU A 206 15.17 -13.50 -12.51
N SER A 207 15.29 -13.30 -11.20
CA SER A 207 16.58 -13.05 -10.55
C SER A 207 16.86 -14.17 -9.54
N PRO A 208 17.93 -14.96 -9.74
CA PRO A 208 18.74 -15.10 -10.96
C PRO A 208 17.95 -15.71 -12.15
N PRO A 209 18.45 -15.65 -13.41
CA PRO A 209 19.79 -15.18 -13.82
C PRO A 209 19.87 -13.69 -14.17
N ASP A 210 18.76 -12.97 -14.28
CA ASP A 210 18.77 -11.55 -14.62
C ASP A 210 19.06 -10.64 -13.40
N GLY A 211 19.24 -9.35 -13.69
CA GLY A 211 19.54 -8.32 -12.71
C GLY A 211 21.05 -8.15 -12.45
N PRO A 212 21.47 -7.11 -11.71
CA PRO A 212 20.65 -6.00 -11.21
C PRO A 212 20.42 -4.86 -12.23
N LYS A 213 20.97 -4.98 -13.44
CA LYS A 213 21.01 -3.90 -14.44
C LYS A 213 19.86 -4.04 -15.44
N TRP A 214 18.89 -3.15 -15.34
CA TRP A 214 17.77 -3.04 -16.26
C TRP A 214 17.94 -1.82 -17.15
N ASN A 215 17.86 -2.01 -18.45
CA ASN A 215 17.98 -0.91 -19.40
C ASN A 215 16.63 -0.18 -19.59
N LYS A 216 16.66 0.90 -20.36
CA LYS A 216 15.45 1.73 -20.61
C LYS A 216 14.36 0.97 -21.37
N ALA A 217 14.71 0.01 -22.22
CA ALA A 217 13.75 -0.82 -22.93
C ALA A 217 13.09 -1.85 -21.99
N ASP A 218 13.87 -2.46 -21.08
CA ASP A 218 13.32 -3.37 -20.06
C ASP A 218 12.27 -2.66 -19.19
N LEU A 219 12.56 -1.43 -18.75
CA LEU A 219 11.68 -0.63 -17.89
C LEU A 219 10.71 0.29 -18.65
N ALA A 220 10.63 0.14 -19.98
CA ALA A 220 9.73 0.92 -20.83
C ALA A 220 8.24 0.69 -20.51
N PRO A 221 7.76 -0.54 -20.20
CA PRO A 221 6.37 -0.77 -19.83
C PRO A 221 5.91 0.11 -18.67
N ARG A 222 4.61 0.43 -18.63
CA ARG A 222 4.04 1.36 -17.64
C ARG A 222 3.43 0.65 -16.43
N MET A 223 3.37 -0.67 -16.46
CA MET A 223 2.94 -1.50 -15.33
C MET A 223 4.14 -2.32 -14.87
N HIS A 224 4.56 -2.12 -13.62
CA HIS A 224 5.68 -2.83 -13.04
C HIS A 224 5.16 -3.70 -11.89
N PHE A 225 5.41 -5.01 -11.96
CA PHE A 225 5.09 -5.97 -10.91
C PHE A 225 6.39 -6.63 -10.44
N ILE A 226 6.77 -6.41 -9.18
CA ILE A 226 8.05 -6.87 -8.64
C ILE A 226 7.77 -7.77 -7.45
N ASN A 227 8.24 -9.02 -7.48
CA ASN A 227 8.10 -10.00 -6.40
C ASN A 227 9.49 -10.56 -6.05
N CYS A 228 10.19 -9.85 -5.18
CA CYS A 228 11.59 -10.09 -4.82
C CYS A 228 11.80 -9.77 -3.35
N HIS A 229 12.84 -10.37 -2.77
CA HIS A 229 13.28 -10.06 -1.41
C HIS A 229 13.58 -8.58 -1.25
N GLY A 230 13.21 -8.03 -0.10
CA GLY A 230 13.65 -6.71 0.33
C GLY A 230 14.09 -6.74 1.78
N ALA A 231 14.77 -5.68 2.21
CA ALA A 231 15.37 -5.60 3.54
C ALA A 231 15.18 -4.19 4.11
N ALA A 232 15.15 -4.12 5.45
CA ALA A 232 14.97 -2.87 6.17
C ALA A 232 16.11 -1.90 5.85
N ASP A 233 15.77 -0.66 5.52
CA ASP A 233 16.69 0.44 5.23
C ASP A 233 17.68 0.15 4.07
N MET A 234 17.34 -0.79 3.17
CA MET A 234 18.18 -1.15 2.03
C MET A 234 17.65 -0.58 0.70
N PRO A 235 18.54 -0.09 -0.18
CA PRO A 235 18.18 0.43 -1.51
C PRO A 235 18.05 -0.67 -2.58
N GLU A 236 18.33 -1.93 -2.23
CA GLU A 236 18.24 -3.09 -3.11
C GLU A 236 16.97 -3.93 -2.90
N TYR A 237 16.60 -4.63 -3.97
CA TYR A 237 15.85 -5.88 -3.89
C TYR A 237 16.72 -7.05 -4.31
N TYR A 238 16.36 -8.25 -3.86
CA TYR A 238 17.15 -9.46 -4.07
C TYR A 238 16.32 -10.56 -4.72
N GLY A 239 16.95 -11.26 -5.65
CA GLY A 239 16.46 -12.52 -6.19
C GLY A 239 16.65 -13.67 -5.21
N GLN A 240 16.30 -14.88 -5.63
CA GLN A 240 16.66 -16.09 -4.89
C GLN A 240 16.71 -17.32 -5.78
N ARG A 241 17.77 -18.12 -5.65
CA ARG A 241 17.88 -19.53 -6.10
C ARG A 241 18.55 -20.33 -5.00
N GLY A 242 17.85 -21.32 -4.45
CA GLY A 242 18.35 -22.04 -3.26
C GLY A 242 18.65 -21.05 -2.13
N GLU A 243 19.88 -21.06 -1.61
CA GLU A 243 20.36 -20.17 -0.55
C GLU A 243 21.05 -18.89 -1.05
N ASP A 244 21.12 -18.69 -2.38
CA ASP A 244 21.73 -17.49 -2.99
C ASP A 244 20.70 -16.38 -3.16
N PHE A 245 21.03 -15.17 -2.68
CA PHE A 245 20.18 -13.97 -2.75
C PHE A 245 20.87 -12.85 -3.54
N PRO A 246 21.04 -12.99 -4.87
CA PRO A 246 21.71 -11.97 -5.67
C PRO A 246 20.89 -10.68 -5.71
N VAL A 247 21.55 -9.53 -5.86
CA VAL A 247 20.84 -8.26 -6.08
C VAL A 247 20.07 -8.32 -7.40
N SER A 248 18.74 -8.14 -7.34
CA SER A 248 17.86 -8.13 -8.50
C SER A 248 17.61 -6.72 -9.02
N MET A 249 17.60 -5.72 -8.14
CA MET A 249 17.46 -4.30 -8.45
C MET A 249 18.23 -3.46 -7.43
N ARG A 250 18.79 -2.34 -7.85
CA ARG A 250 19.34 -1.30 -6.94
C ARG A 250 18.83 0.07 -7.36
N SER A 251 18.39 0.87 -6.39
CA SER A 251 17.79 2.18 -6.69
C SER A 251 18.73 3.09 -7.51
N ALA A 252 20.03 3.11 -7.23
CA ALA A 252 21.02 3.89 -7.98
C ALA A 252 21.03 3.61 -9.50
N LEU A 253 20.65 2.39 -9.92
CA LEU A 253 20.68 1.94 -11.31
C LEU A 253 19.44 2.31 -12.12
N LEU A 254 18.37 2.78 -11.46
CA LEU A 254 17.11 3.15 -12.12
C LEU A 254 17.13 4.53 -12.79
N ARG A 255 18.25 5.26 -12.75
CA ARG A 255 18.31 6.63 -13.26
C ARG A 255 18.08 6.73 -14.76
N ASP A 256 17.09 7.55 -15.13
CA ASP A 256 16.61 7.85 -16.47
C ASP A 256 16.13 6.60 -17.24
N ARG A 257 15.51 5.65 -16.54
CA ARG A 257 15.05 4.37 -17.08
C ARG A 257 13.53 4.21 -17.09
N VAL A 258 12.83 4.74 -16.09
CA VAL A 258 11.41 4.51 -15.85
C VAL A 258 10.55 5.44 -16.70
N THR A 259 9.62 4.89 -17.47
CA THR A 259 8.75 5.71 -18.31
C THR A 259 7.80 6.58 -17.47
N ALA A 260 7.68 7.87 -17.79
CA ALA A 260 6.84 8.82 -17.08
C ALA A 260 5.35 8.45 -17.07
N GLY A 261 4.75 8.16 -15.91
CA GLY A 261 3.40 7.61 -15.76
C GLY A 261 3.35 6.12 -15.40
N THR A 262 4.49 5.53 -15.06
CA THR A 262 4.58 4.13 -14.60
C THR A 262 3.86 3.94 -13.27
N VAL A 263 3.19 2.79 -13.11
CA VAL A 263 2.53 2.34 -11.89
C VAL A 263 3.24 1.08 -11.42
N VAL A 264 3.73 1.10 -10.18
CA VAL A 264 4.48 -0.02 -9.59
C VAL A 264 3.67 -0.68 -8.48
N ALA A 265 3.67 -2.00 -8.47
CA ALA A 265 3.28 -2.81 -7.32
C ALA A 265 4.46 -3.72 -6.95
N ALA A 266 5.03 -3.49 -5.76
CA ALA A 266 6.18 -4.22 -5.24
C ALA A 266 5.75 -5.12 -4.07
N GLU A 267 5.77 -6.41 -4.32
CA GLU A 267 5.68 -7.49 -3.35
C GLU A 267 7.10 -7.83 -2.85
N CYS A 268 7.62 -6.95 -1.99
CA CYS A 268 8.94 -7.10 -1.39
C CYS A 268 8.83 -6.73 0.09
N CYS A 269 9.54 -7.41 1.00
CA CYS A 269 9.69 -6.89 2.36
C CYS A 269 10.24 -5.45 2.31
N TYR A 270 9.67 -4.55 3.11
CA TYR A 270 10.05 -3.13 3.11
C TYR A 270 9.98 -2.46 1.72
N GLY A 271 9.21 -3.02 0.77
CA GLY A 271 9.25 -2.62 -0.64
C GLY A 271 8.97 -1.14 -0.88
N ALA A 272 8.18 -0.50 -0.02
CA ALA A 272 7.92 0.93 -0.07
C ALA A 272 8.42 1.69 1.16
N GLN A 273 9.32 1.13 1.97
CA GLN A 273 9.86 1.82 3.14
C GLN A 273 10.49 3.16 2.73
N LEU A 274 10.15 4.22 3.46
CA LEU A 274 10.78 5.53 3.33
C LEU A 274 11.80 5.67 4.45
N PHE A 275 13.07 5.61 4.09
CA PHE A 275 14.20 5.78 5.01
C PHE A 275 15.05 7.00 4.61
N ASP A 276 15.82 7.50 5.57
CA ASP A 276 16.83 8.53 5.33
C ASP A 276 17.99 7.90 4.54
N PRO A 277 18.37 8.42 3.36
CA PRO A 277 19.51 7.91 2.61
C PRO A 277 20.81 7.81 3.43
N ALA A 278 20.97 8.57 4.52
CA ALA A 278 22.10 8.43 5.43
C ALA A 278 22.22 7.03 6.08
N LEU A 279 21.12 6.27 6.14
CA LEU A 279 21.11 4.88 6.62
C LEU A 279 21.59 3.87 5.58
N ALA A 280 21.78 4.30 4.32
CA ALA A 280 22.08 3.46 3.17
C ALA A 280 23.19 4.05 2.27
N ASP A 281 24.24 4.59 2.86
CA ASP A 281 25.39 5.19 2.15
C ASP A 281 25.01 6.27 1.11
N GLY A 282 23.90 6.98 1.35
CA GLY A 282 23.37 8.02 0.47
C GLY A 282 22.48 7.51 -0.66
N ASP A 283 22.32 6.19 -0.82
CA ASP A 283 21.38 5.61 -1.78
C ASP A 283 19.93 5.80 -1.31
N TRP A 284 19.05 6.00 -2.29
CA TRP A 284 17.66 6.36 -2.01
C TRP A 284 16.79 5.12 -1.84
N PRO A 285 15.68 5.22 -1.09
CA PRO A 285 14.64 4.20 -1.12
C PRO A 285 14.18 3.88 -2.54
N MET A 286 13.99 2.60 -2.83
CA MET A 286 13.59 2.12 -4.16
C MET A 286 12.33 2.86 -4.67
N ALA A 287 11.31 2.99 -3.83
CA ALA A 287 10.07 3.67 -4.17
C ALA A 287 10.28 5.16 -4.55
N LEU A 288 11.11 5.89 -3.80
CA LEU A 288 11.40 7.30 -4.09
C LEU A 288 12.19 7.46 -5.38
N ARG A 289 13.11 6.55 -5.67
CA ARG A 289 13.81 6.54 -6.95
C ARG A 289 12.85 6.34 -8.11
N TYR A 290 11.96 5.34 -8.03
CA TYR A 290 10.94 5.10 -9.04
C TYR A 290 10.08 6.34 -9.31
N LEU A 291 9.59 6.99 -8.26
CA LEU A 291 8.77 8.20 -8.36
C LEU A 291 9.54 9.39 -8.95
N THR A 292 10.81 9.54 -8.58
CA THR A 292 11.68 10.59 -9.13
C THR A 292 11.88 10.39 -10.63
N ASP A 293 12.07 9.14 -11.06
CA ASP A 293 12.46 8.81 -12.42
C ASP A 293 11.29 8.90 -13.41
N GLY A 294 10.11 8.44 -13.00
CA GLY A 294 8.93 8.55 -13.85
C GLY A 294 7.66 7.91 -13.31
N ALA A 295 7.70 7.11 -12.24
CA ALA A 295 6.50 6.51 -11.70
C ALA A 295 5.54 7.57 -11.16
N CYS A 296 4.25 7.43 -11.46
CA CYS A 296 3.19 8.25 -10.85
C CYS A 296 2.59 7.57 -9.61
N ALA A 297 2.89 6.29 -9.40
CA ALA A 297 2.42 5.50 -8.28
C ALA A 297 3.43 4.41 -7.90
N PHE A 298 3.55 4.16 -6.61
CA PHE A 298 4.25 3.01 -6.05
C PHE A 298 3.41 2.44 -4.90
N LEU A 299 3.03 1.17 -5.01
CA LEU A 299 2.40 0.39 -3.95
C LEU A 299 3.42 -0.62 -3.42
N GLY A 300 3.63 -0.66 -2.12
CA GLY A 300 4.46 -1.65 -1.45
C GLY A 300 4.29 -1.61 0.06
N SER A 301 4.96 -2.51 0.78
CA SER A 301 4.88 -2.60 2.24
C SER A 301 5.86 -1.67 2.96
N THR A 302 5.53 -1.29 4.19
CA THR A 302 6.44 -0.60 5.12
C THR A 302 7.33 -1.54 5.93
N THR A 303 6.99 -2.83 5.96
CA THR A 303 7.59 -3.87 6.81
C THR A 303 7.66 -5.21 6.09
N ILE A 304 8.06 -6.29 6.78
CA ILE A 304 8.13 -7.65 6.20
C ILE A 304 6.78 -8.03 5.55
N ALA A 305 6.80 -8.35 4.26
CA ALA A 305 5.65 -8.81 3.50
C ALA A 305 5.63 -10.32 3.36
N TYR A 306 4.45 -10.88 3.15
CA TYR A 306 4.25 -12.32 3.08
C TYR A 306 3.40 -12.70 1.89
N GLY A 307 3.75 -13.83 1.29
CA GLY A 307 2.90 -14.52 0.33
C GLY A 307 3.29 -16.01 0.18
N PRO A 308 2.40 -16.83 -0.38
CA PRO A 308 2.69 -18.22 -0.75
C PRO A 308 3.74 -18.35 -1.86
N SER A 309 4.37 -19.53 -1.95
CA SER A 309 5.36 -19.87 -2.99
C SER A 309 4.71 -20.04 -4.38
N ASP A 310 3.63 -20.84 -4.44
CA ASP A 310 3.03 -21.28 -5.71
C ASP A 310 1.65 -20.68 -5.99
N GLY A 311 0.87 -20.41 -4.94
CA GLY A 311 -0.45 -19.77 -5.05
C GLY A 311 -0.37 -18.24 -4.97
N ASN A 312 -1.51 -17.55 -4.88
CA ASN A 312 -1.55 -16.13 -4.53
C ASN A 312 -2.29 -15.93 -3.21
N GLY A 313 -1.68 -15.19 -2.29
CA GLY A 313 -2.26 -14.84 -0.99
C GLY A 313 -1.71 -13.51 -0.52
N SER A 314 -2.27 -12.94 0.54
CA SER A 314 -1.65 -11.79 1.25
C SER A 314 -1.11 -10.70 0.29
N ALA A 315 0.22 -10.49 0.21
CA ALA A 315 0.81 -9.46 -0.65
C ALA A 315 0.49 -9.64 -2.16
N ASP A 316 0.54 -10.87 -2.69
CA ASP A 316 0.26 -11.16 -4.10
C ASP A 316 -1.11 -10.60 -4.51
N LEU A 317 -2.15 -10.93 -3.72
CA LEU A 317 -3.53 -10.55 -4.02
C LEU A 317 -3.73 -9.05 -3.91
N LEU A 318 -3.11 -8.38 -2.94
CA LEU A 318 -3.28 -6.94 -2.79
C LEU A 318 -2.62 -6.17 -3.94
N CYS A 319 -1.40 -6.55 -4.35
CA CYS A 319 -0.72 -6.00 -5.52
C CYS A 319 -1.49 -6.27 -6.81
N GLN A 320 -1.94 -7.51 -7.00
CA GLN A 320 -2.76 -7.93 -8.14
C GLN A 320 -4.04 -7.09 -8.24
N TYR A 321 -4.82 -7.02 -7.16
CA TYR A 321 -6.10 -6.29 -7.16
C TYR A 321 -5.89 -4.80 -7.38
N PHE A 322 -4.80 -4.22 -6.87
CA PHE A 322 -4.46 -2.82 -7.15
C PHE A 322 -4.24 -2.57 -8.65
N LEU A 323 -3.37 -3.34 -9.29
CA LEU A 323 -3.08 -3.17 -10.72
C LEU A 323 -4.30 -3.45 -11.60
N GLN A 324 -5.10 -4.47 -11.27
CA GLN A 324 -6.37 -4.75 -11.94
C GLN A 324 -7.32 -3.54 -11.90
N ARG A 325 -7.41 -2.86 -10.75
CA ARG A 325 -8.26 -1.66 -10.61
C ARG A 325 -7.70 -0.45 -11.34
N VAL A 326 -6.37 -0.26 -11.35
CA VAL A 326 -5.74 0.78 -12.18
C VAL A 326 -6.04 0.52 -13.66
N LEU A 327 -5.86 -0.71 -14.14
CA LEU A 327 -6.18 -1.15 -15.50
C LEU A 327 -7.65 -0.92 -15.86
N ALA A 328 -8.56 -1.08 -14.89
CA ALA A 328 -10.00 -0.79 -15.03
C ALA A 328 -10.34 0.71 -14.99
N GLY A 329 -9.35 1.61 -15.01
CA GLY A 329 -9.55 3.06 -15.02
C GLY A 329 -9.91 3.63 -13.65
N ALA A 330 -9.44 3.01 -12.56
CA ALA A 330 -9.47 3.64 -11.25
C ALA A 330 -8.41 4.72 -11.10
N SER A 331 -8.74 5.75 -10.32
CA SER A 331 -7.69 6.61 -9.78
C SER A 331 -6.85 5.80 -8.80
N LEU A 332 -5.59 6.16 -8.62
CA LEU A 332 -4.62 5.39 -7.84
C LEU A 332 -5.12 5.07 -6.43
N GLY A 333 -5.66 6.07 -5.72
CA GLY A 333 -6.18 5.84 -4.38
C GLY A 333 -7.44 4.97 -4.39
N ARG A 334 -8.31 5.12 -5.40
CA ARG A 334 -9.52 4.28 -5.53
C ARG A 334 -9.12 2.83 -5.79
N ALA A 335 -8.10 2.62 -6.61
CA ALA A 335 -7.55 1.30 -6.88
C ALA A 335 -7.10 0.61 -5.59
N LEU A 336 -6.35 1.31 -4.73
CA LEU A 336 -5.94 0.74 -3.44
C LEU A 336 -7.12 0.50 -2.50
N LEU A 337 -8.09 1.42 -2.43
CA LEU A 337 -9.30 1.23 -1.63
C LEU A 337 -10.09 -0.01 -2.06
N GLU A 338 -10.37 -0.13 -3.36
CA GLU A 338 -11.09 -1.27 -3.94
C GLU A 338 -10.29 -2.58 -3.76
N ALA A 339 -8.96 -2.53 -3.90
CA ALA A 339 -8.09 -3.68 -3.66
C ALA A 339 -8.16 -4.16 -2.21
N ARG A 340 -8.08 -3.25 -1.24
CA ARG A 340 -8.21 -3.57 0.19
C ARG A 340 -9.59 -4.11 0.55
N GLN A 341 -10.66 -3.52 -0.01
CA GLN A 341 -12.03 -3.98 0.24
C GLN A 341 -12.26 -5.37 -0.33
N LYS A 342 -11.81 -5.63 -1.57
CA LYS A 342 -11.88 -6.98 -2.18
C LYS A 342 -11.05 -7.97 -1.37
N PHE A 343 -9.80 -7.62 -1.04
CA PHE A 343 -8.91 -8.45 -0.24
C PHE A 343 -9.54 -8.85 1.10
N ALA A 344 -10.13 -7.89 1.82
CA ALA A 344 -10.74 -8.16 3.11
C ALA A 344 -12.09 -8.90 2.98
N GLY A 345 -12.90 -8.55 1.97
CA GLY A 345 -14.25 -9.08 1.78
C GLY A 345 -14.33 -10.50 1.20
N GLU A 346 -13.28 -10.98 0.54
CA GLU A 346 -13.23 -12.34 -0.01
C GLU A 346 -12.84 -13.41 1.01
N ARG A 347 -12.72 -13.03 2.29
CA ARG A 347 -12.31 -13.93 3.37
C ARG A 347 -13.39 -14.01 4.43
N THR A 348 -13.55 -15.18 5.03
CA THR A 348 -14.44 -15.36 6.19
C THR A 348 -13.89 -14.69 7.45
N HIS A 349 -12.56 -14.54 7.52
CA HIS A 349 -11.80 -13.84 8.55
C HIS A 349 -10.41 -13.52 7.98
N LEU A 350 -9.75 -12.50 8.51
CA LEU A 350 -8.34 -12.25 8.20
C LEU A 350 -7.48 -13.09 9.15
N ASP A 351 -6.41 -13.72 8.68
CA ASP A 351 -5.40 -14.25 9.59
C ASP A 351 -4.38 -13.15 9.98
N PRO A 352 -3.42 -13.42 10.88
CA PRO A 352 -2.40 -12.43 11.21
C PRO A 352 -1.64 -11.86 10.01
N MET A 353 -1.35 -12.68 8.99
CA MET A 353 -0.59 -12.23 7.81
C MET A 353 -1.46 -11.36 6.91
N ASP A 354 -2.74 -11.69 6.76
CA ASP A 354 -3.70 -10.88 6.02
C ASP A 354 -3.97 -9.53 6.71
N LEU A 355 -4.12 -9.53 8.04
CA LEU A 355 -4.32 -8.31 8.82
C LEU A 355 -3.09 -7.40 8.78
N LYS A 356 -1.88 -7.98 8.85
CA LYS A 356 -0.61 -7.26 8.64
C LYS A 356 -0.55 -6.66 7.22
N THR A 357 -0.84 -7.47 6.20
CA THR A 357 -0.84 -7.06 4.78
C THR A 357 -1.73 -5.86 4.55
N LEU A 358 -2.97 -5.89 5.07
CA LEU A 358 -3.93 -4.79 4.94
C LEU A 358 -3.37 -3.48 5.51
N GLY A 359 -2.64 -3.56 6.63
CA GLY A 359 -2.04 -2.44 7.34
C GLY A 359 -0.77 -1.88 6.70
N GLN A 360 0.11 -2.72 6.16
CA GLN A 360 1.45 -2.29 5.76
C GLN A 360 1.56 -1.80 4.32
N PHE A 361 0.71 -2.28 3.41
CA PHE A 361 0.75 -1.87 2.01
C PHE A 361 0.06 -0.54 1.82
N TYR A 362 0.74 0.44 1.22
CA TYR A 362 0.23 1.80 1.09
C TYR A 362 0.65 2.46 -0.23
N LEU A 363 -0.08 3.51 -0.62
CA LEU A 363 0.13 4.20 -1.89
C LEU A 363 1.03 5.42 -1.71
N LEU A 364 2.17 5.38 -2.40
CA LEU A 364 2.97 6.56 -2.69
C LEU A 364 2.60 7.10 -4.08
N GLY A 365 2.10 8.33 -4.12
CA GLY A 365 1.56 8.99 -5.30
C GLY A 365 0.32 9.82 -4.96
N ASP A 366 -0.10 10.64 -5.93
CA ASP A 366 -1.31 11.43 -5.79
C ASP A 366 -2.56 10.54 -6.03
N PRO A 367 -3.43 10.34 -5.02
CA PRO A 367 -4.53 9.37 -5.09
C PRO A 367 -5.63 9.74 -6.10
N SER A 368 -5.65 10.98 -6.56
CA SER A 368 -6.62 11.49 -7.54
C SER A 368 -6.21 11.24 -8.99
N LEU A 369 -4.96 10.88 -9.24
CA LEU A 369 -4.49 10.62 -10.61
C LEU A 369 -5.12 9.33 -11.14
N GLN A 370 -5.52 9.37 -12.40
CA GLN A 370 -6.07 8.23 -13.14
C GLN A 370 -5.13 7.92 -14.32
N PRO A 371 -4.26 6.90 -14.20
CA PRO A 371 -3.29 6.56 -15.24
C PRO A 371 -3.96 6.07 -16.52
N VAL A 372 -4.94 5.16 -16.41
CA VAL A 372 -5.72 4.66 -17.54
C VAL A 372 -6.94 5.55 -17.75
N ALA A 373 -6.97 6.26 -18.87
CA ALA A 373 -8.10 7.09 -19.28
C ALA A 373 -9.37 6.25 -19.39
N GLY A 374 -10.47 6.74 -18.83
CA GLY A 374 -11.77 6.09 -18.96
C GLY A 374 -12.26 6.09 -20.41
N VAL A 375 -12.86 4.98 -20.85
CA VAL A 375 -13.53 4.92 -22.15
C VAL A 375 -14.91 5.56 -22.01
N SER A 376 -15.10 6.73 -22.60
CA SER A 376 -16.42 7.37 -22.66
C SER A 376 -17.35 6.55 -23.56
N HIS A 377 -18.53 6.17 -23.09
CA HIS A 377 -19.57 5.61 -23.97
C HIS A 377 -19.89 6.56 -25.12
N ALA A 378 -20.28 6.02 -26.29
CA ALA A 378 -20.59 6.83 -27.47
C ALA A 378 -21.65 7.92 -27.18
N LEU A 379 -22.65 7.58 -26.36
CA LEU A 379 -23.69 8.52 -25.91
C LEU A 379 -23.11 9.75 -25.19
N ALA A 380 -22.05 9.56 -24.39
CA ALA A 380 -21.41 10.65 -23.65
C ALA A 380 -20.75 11.71 -24.56
N ARG A 381 -20.51 11.36 -25.84
CA ARG A 381 -19.96 12.28 -26.84
C ARG A 381 -21.04 13.09 -27.56
N THR A 382 -22.32 12.72 -27.43
CA THR A 382 -23.42 13.43 -28.10
C THR A 382 -23.62 14.83 -27.52
N LYS A 383 -24.12 15.76 -28.34
CA LYS A 383 -24.45 17.13 -27.90
C LYS A 383 -25.56 17.11 -26.84
N ALA A 384 -26.54 16.20 -26.98
CA ALA A 384 -27.63 16.04 -26.03
C ALA A 384 -27.13 15.62 -24.64
N PHE A 385 -26.26 14.61 -24.56
CA PHE A 385 -25.65 14.21 -23.29
C PHE A 385 -24.79 15.35 -22.73
N ARG A 386 -23.89 15.95 -23.53
CA ARG A 386 -23.07 17.08 -23.07
C ARG A 386 -23.90 18.25 -22.55
N LYS A 387 -25.05 18.54 -23.15
CA LYS A 387 -25.98 19.59 -22.69
C LYS A 387 -26.71 19.19 -21.40
N ALA A 388 -27.23 17.96 -21.32
CA ALA A 388 -27.93 17.45 -20.15
C ALA A 388 -27.03 17.36 -18.92
N PHE A 389 -25.74 17.06 -19.13
CA PHE A 389 -24.74 16.93 -18.08
C PHE A 389 -23.76 18.13 -18.05
N ALA A 390 -24.05 19.24 -18.74
CA ALA A 390 -23.20 20.43 -18.74
C ALA A 390 -23.05 21.05 -17.33
N THR A 391 -24.12 20.91 -16.53
CA THR A 391 -24.21 21.40 -15.14
C THR A 391 -23.95 20.29 -14.11
N VAL A 392 -23.99 19.03 -14.54
CA VAL A 392 -23.63 17.88 -13.71
C VAL A 392 -22.12 17.73 -13.80
N GLU A 393 -21.40 18.39 -12.89
CA GLU A 393 -19.97 18.12 -12.71
C GLU A 393 -19.77 16.59 -12.55
N ASP A 394 -18.66 16.04 -13.07
CA ASP A 394 -18.23 14.62 -12.88
C ASP A 394 -18.23 14.16 -11.39
N ARG A 395 -18.41 15.12 -10.48
CA ARG A 395 -18.83 14.92 -9.09
C ARG A 395 -20.02 13.99 -8.90
N GLY A 396 -21.06 14.00 -9.75
CA GLY A 396 -22.23 13.13 -9.57
C GLY A 396 -21.88 11.65 -9.64
N VAL A 397 -21.17 11.24 -10.70
CA VAL A 397 -20.76 9.83 -10.91
C VAL A 397 -19.64 9.42 -9.96
N ARG A 398 -18.69 10.32 -9.64
CA ARG A 398 -17.70 10.05 -8.57
C ARG A 398 -18.38 9.92 -7.21
N GLY A 399 -19.34 10.78 -6.88
CA GLY A 399 -20.09 10.77 -5.63
C GLY A 399 -20.84 9.45 -5.40
N LEU A 400 -21.61 8.99 -6.40
CA LEU A 400 -22.30 7.69 -6.31
C LEU A 400 -21.33 6.51 -6.13
N ARG A 401 -20.18 6.53 -6.82
CA ARG A 401 -19.12 5.52 -6.60
C ARG A 401 -18.55 5.59 -5.18
N ARG A 402 -18.33 6.79 -4.66
CA ARG A 402 -17.82 7.02 -3.31
C ARG A 402 -18.80 6.53 -2.25
N GLU A 403 -20.09 6.81 -2.40
CA GLU A 403 -21.14 6.32 -1.52
C GLU A 403 -21.15 4.78 -1.46
N ARG A 404 -21.07 4.10 -2.61
CA ARG A 404 -20.96 2.64 -2.66
C ARG A 404 -19.74 2.13 -1.91
N LEU A 405 -18.57 2.73 -2.13
CA LEU A 405 -17.32 2.31 -1.48
C LEU A 405 -17.33 2.57 0.03
N GLU A 406 -17.96 3.65 0.49
CA GLU A 406 -18.15 3.92 1.91
C GLU A 406 -19.11 2.94 2.56
N ARG A 407 -20.20 2.57 1.87
CA ARG A 407 -21.09 1.50 2.34
C ARG A 407 -20.35 0.17 2.45
N GLU A 408 -19.57 -0.20 1.42
CA GLU A 408 -18.78 -1.43 1.41
C GLU A 408 -17.79 -1.48 2.58
N GLY A 409 -16.97 -0.43 2.76
CA GLY A 409 -16.01 -0.35 3.85
C GLY A 409 -16.68 -0.38 5.23
N ARG A 410 -17.81 0.34 5.41
CA ARG A 410 -18.58 0.29 6.66
C ARG A 410 -19.20 -1.09 6.90
N ASN A 411 -19.61 -1.81 5.87
CA ASN A 411 -20.09 -3.18 6.00
C ASN A 411 -18.96 -4.09 6.48
N LEU A 412 -17.80 -4.07 5.81
CA LEU A 412 -16.62 -4.85 6.19
C LEU A 412 -16.18 -4.57 7.64
N ALA A 413 -16.12 -3.29 8.03
CA ALA A 413 -15.74 -2.88 9.38
C ALA A 413 -16.71 -3.40 10.47
N ARG A 414 -17.97 -3.64 10.13
CA ARG A 414 -18.98 -4.21 11.03
C ARG A 414 -19.01 -5.73 11.00
N SER A 415 -18.87 -6.34 9.83
CA SER A 415 -19.14 -7.77 9.63
C SER A 415 -17.91 -8.66 9.76
N LEU A 416 -16.70 -8.14 9.53
CA LEU A 416 -15.51 -8.97 9.61
C LEU A 416 -15.18 -9.35 11.06
N PRO A 417 -14.93 -10.63 11.34
CA PRO A 417 -14.47 -11.08 12.64
C PRO A 417 -13.13 -10.46 13.05
N ARG A 418 -12.87 -10.39 14.36
CA ARG A 418 -11.67 -9.78 14.94
C ARG A 418 -10.72 -10.81 15.52
N LEU A 419 -9.44 -10.52 15.42
CA LEU A 419 -8.36 -11.36 15.92
C LEU A 419 -7.98 -10.90 17.31
N LEU A 420 -8.25 -11.75 18.29
CA LEU A 420 -7.93 -11.49 19.68
C LEU A 420 -6.82 -12.45 20.11
N PRO A 421 -5.65 -11.94 20.57
CA PRO A 421 -4.57 -12.79 21.06
C PRO A 421 -5.08 -13.78 22.11
N THR A 422 -4.50 -14.98 22.12
CA THR A 422 -4.80 -16.02 23.10
C THR A 422 -3.58 -16.88 23.38
N GLU A 423 -3.43 -17.31 24.62
CA GLU A 423 -2.42 -18.29 25.04
C GLU A 423 -2.91 -19.74 24.93
N ALA A 424 -4.18 -19.93 24.52
CA ALA A 424 -4.76 -21.25 24.33
C ALA A 424 -3.93 -22.09 23.35
N ALA A 425 -3.57 -23.31 23.77
CA ALA A 425 -2.95 -24.28 22.90
C ALA A 425 -3.96 -24.79 21.86
N PRO A 426 -3.49 -25.20 20.66
CA PRO A 426 -4.31 -25.95 19.72
C PRO A 426 -4.84 -27.23 20.36
N ALA A 427 -6.00 -27.67 19.92
CA ALA A 427 -6.54 -28.96 20.35
C ALA A 427 -5.57 -30.12 20.00
N PRO A 428 -5.54 -31.22 20.77
CA PRO A 428 -4.64 -32.34 20.52
C PRO A 428 -4.70 -32.87 19.08
N ALA A 429 -5.90 -33.04 18.53
CA ALA A 429 -6.10 -33.51 17.14
C ALA A 429 -5.54 -32.52 16.09
N VAL A 430 -5.61 -31.21 16.36
CA VAL A 430 -5.01 -30.18 15.51
C VAL A 430 -3.50 -30.25 15.57
N LEU A 431 -2.94 -30.40 16.78
CA LEU A 431 -1.49 -30.51 16.97
C LEU A 431 -0.92 -31.76 16.28
N GLU A 432 -1.59 -32.91 16.39
CA GLU A 432 -1.19 -34.14 15.68
C GLU A 432 -1.20 -33.96 14.16
N ALA A 433 -2.21 -33.28 13.61
CA ALA A 433 -2.29 -33.01 12.17
C ALA A 433 -1.24 -32.00 11.68
N VAL A 434 -0.89 -31.00 12.49
CA VAL A 434 0.03 -29.91 12.09
C VAL A 434 1.50 -30.31 12.18
N ARG A 435 1.89 -31.15 13.15
CA ARG A 435 3.29 -31.59 13.33
C ARG A 435 3.96 -32.15 12.07
N PRO A 436 3.37 -33.09 11.30
CA PRO A 436 3.99 -33.58 10.06
C PRO A 436 4.12 -32.46 9.01
N MET A 437 3.13 -31.56 8.91
CA MET A 437 3.17 -30.44 7.96
C MET A 437 4.26 -29.40 8.30
N LEU A 438 4.55 -29.20 9.60
CA LEU A 438 5.69 -28.39 10.04
C LEU A 438 7.00 -29.01 9.54
N LYS A 439 7.19 -30.31 9.77
CA LYS A 439 8.38 -31.05 9.32
C LYS A 439 8.53 -31.02 7.80
N GLU A 440 7.46 -31.25 7.05
CA GLU A 440 7.44 -31.15 5.57
C GLU A 440 7.74 -29.74 5.07
N SER A 441 7.44 -28.72 5.88
CA SER A 441 7.77 -27.32 5.59
C SER A 441 9.18 -26.93 6.05
N GLY A 442 9.95 -27.85 6.64
CA GLY A 442 11.28 -27.58 7.19
C GLY A 442 11.28 -26.87 8.55
N LEU A 443 10.11 -26.75 9.21
CA LEU A 443 9.99 -26.16 10.54
C LEU A 443 10.13 -27.22 11.63
N ASP A 444 10.93 -26.90 12.64
CA ASP A 444 10.99 -27.69 13.88
C ASP A 444 9.80 -27.33 14.78
N ALA A 445 8.95 -28.32 15.08
CA ALA A 445 7.79 -28.13 15.94
C ALA A 445 8.14 -27.78 17.39
N GLU A 446 9.35 -28.10 17.86
CA GLU A 446 9.82 -27.80 19.22
C GLU A 446 10.52 -26.44 19.31
N HIS A 447 11.12 -25.98 18.21
CA HIS A 447 11.94 -24.77 18.15
C HIS A 447 11.37 -23.69 17.21
N CYS A 448 10.05 -23.65 16.99
CA CYS A 448 9.39 -22.61 16.22
C CYS A 448 8.66 -21.59 17.12
N ALA A 449 8.61 -20.32 16.69
CA ALA A 449 7.77 -19.33 17.33
C ALA A 449 6.30 -19.60 17.03
N ARG A 450 5.45 -19.64 18.06
CA ARG A 450 4.00 -19.78 17.91
C ARG A 450 3.26 -18.57 18.45
N VAL A 451 2.37 -18.01 17.65
CA VAL A 451 1.35 -17.05 18.12
C VAL A 451 -0.04 -17.56 17.81
N SER A 452 -0.98 -17.33 18.72
CA SER A 452 -2.35 -17.82 18.58
C SER A 452 -3.37 -16.72 18.76
N TYR A 453 -4.48 -16.83 18.02
CA TYR A 453 -5.58 -15.88 18.03
C TYR A 453 -6.90 -16.62 18.07
N ARG A 454 -7.84 -16.18 18.92
CA ARG A 454 -9.25 -16.55 18.75
C ARG A 454 -9.92 -15.57 17.79
N ILE A 455 -10.89 -16.06 17.03
CA ILE A 455 -11.64 -15.26 16.07
C ILE A 455 -12.98 -14.86 16.68
N SER A 456 -13.07 -13.62 17.14
CA SER A 456 -14.30 -13.07 17.73
C SER A 456 -15.27 -12.64 16.63
N GLY A 457 -16.50 -13.16 16.66
CA GLY A 457 -17.53 -12.92 15.65
C GLY A 457 -17.63 -13.99 14.56
N ALA A 458 -16.79 -15.04 14.61
CA ALA A 458 -16.97 -16.24 13.82
C ALA A 458 -17.98 -17.21 14.49
N PRO A 459 -18.66 -18.08 13.72
CA PRO A 459 -19.46 -19.16 14.30
C PRO A 459 -18.56 -20.23 14.95
N GLY A 460 -19.02 -20.79 16.06
CA GLY A 460 -18.29 -21.80 16.84
C GLY A 460 -17.04 -21.25 17.54
N HIS A 461 -16.24 -22.16 18.10
CA HIS A 461 -14.94 -21.82 18.67
C HIS A 461 -13.88 -21.91 17.57
N ARG A 462 -13.55 -20.76 16.97
CA ARG A 462 -12.52 -20.68 15.92
C ARG A 462 -11.24 -20.01 16.44
N ALA A 463 -10.10 -20.64 16.16
CA ALA A 463 -8.78 -20.13 16.47
C ALA A 463 -7.83 -20.22 15.27
N ILE A 464 -6.76 -19.44 15.30
CA ILE A 464 -5.64 -19.52 14.37
C ILE A 464 -4.37 -19.70 15.18
N HIS A 465 -3.54 -20.62 14.74
CA HIS A 465 -2.20 -20.86 15.28
C HIS A 465 -1.18 -20.63 14.16
N VAL A 466 -0.27 -19.69 14.36
CA VAL A 466 0.78 -19.37 13.39
C VAL A 466 2.11 -19.83 13.95
N TYR A 467 2.74 -20.78 13.28
CA TYR A 467 4.07 -21.30 13.57
C TYR A 467 5.08 -20.67 12.62
N LYS A 468 6.17 -20.15 13.15
CA LYS A 468 7.18 -19.40 12.40
C LYS A 468 8.59 -19.92 12.67
N GLY A 469 9.42 -19.89 11.65
CA GLY A 469 10.83 -20.22 11.77
C GLY A 469 11.57 -19.92 10.47
N TRP A 470 12.90 -20.00 10.54
CA TRP A 470 13.78 -19.75 9.41
C TRP A 470 14.08 -21.05 8.68
N VAL A 471 13.82 -21.08 7.38
CA VAL A 471 14.10 -22.22 6.50
C VAL A 471 14.83 -21.69 5.28
N GLU A 472 16.04 -22.19 4.98
CA GLU A 472 16.89 -21.71 3.87
C GLU A 472 17.07 -20.18 3.91
N ARG A 473 17.39 -19.65 5.10
CA ARG A 473 17.55 -18.20 5.38
C ARG A 473 16.32 -17.34 5.08
N ARG A 474 15.15 -17.94 4.92
CA ARG A 474 13.88 -17.25 4.69
C ARG A 474 12.91 -17.54 5.82
N LEU A 475 12.26 -16.50 6.32
CA LEU A 475 11.23 -16.64 7.33
C LEU A 475 9.98 -17.30 6.72
N LEU A 476 9.59 -18.44 7.26
CA LEU A 476 8.41 -19.22 6.87
C LEU A 476 7.36 -19.15 7.96
N ALA A 477 6.09 -19.10 7.58
CA ALA A 477 4.97 -19.23 8.49
C ALA A 477 3.98 -20.32 8.03
N LEU A 478 3.65 -21.26 8.93
CA LEU A 478 2.56 -22.20 8.77
C LEU A 478 1.36 -21.73 9.61
N ILE A 479 0.24 -21.46 8.96
CA ILE A 479 -0.98 -20.91 9.57
C ILE A 479 -2.01 -22.02 9.60
N ALA A 480 -2.37 -22.49 10.80
CA ALA A 480 -3.41 -23.50 11.01
C ALA A 480 -4.67 -22.82 11.57
N THR A 481 -5.79 -22.97 10.87
CA THR A 481 -7.11 -22.56 11.34
C THR A 481 -7.80 -23.73 12.00
N GLU A 482 -8.13 -23.59 13.29
CA GLU A 482 -8.87 -24.54 14.09
C GLU A 482 -10.32 -24.10 14.23
N GLN A 483 -11.26 -25.05 14.14
CA GLN A 483 -12.65 -24.85 14.51
C GLN A 483 -13.17 -26.04 15.33
N ASP A 484 -13.68 -25.76 16.53
CA ASP A 484 -14.28 -26.74 17.44
C ASP A 484 -13.38 -27.97 17.66
N GLY A 485 -12.07 -27.73 17.87
CA GLY A 485 -11.07 -28.76 18.09
C GLY A 485 -10.60 -29.52 16.84
N ARG A 486 -11.00 -29.08 15.64
CA ARG A 486 -10.64 -29.70 14.35
C ARG A 486 -9.86 -28.75 13.46
N LEU A 487 -8.90 -29.29 12.71
CA LEU A 487 -8.15 -28.54 11.72
C LEU A 487 -9.05 -28.27 10.51
N LEU A 488 -9.30 -26.99 10.22
CA LEU A 488 -10.18 -26.56 9.14
C LEU A 488 -9.39 -26.24 7.87
N HIS A 489 -8.24 -25.58 8.02
CA HIS A 489 -7.46 -25.08 6.89
C HIS A 489 -6.01 -24.83 7.29
N VAL A 490 -5.08 -24.98 6.35
CA VAL A 490 -3.66 -24.68 6.53
C VAL A 490 -3.15 -23.84 5.37
N ARG A 491 -2.35 -22.82 5.67
CA ARG A 491 -1.60 -22.04 4.68
C ARG A 491 -0.12 -22.04 5.01
N ARG A 492 0.71 -22.08 3.97
CA ARG A 492 2.15 -21.84 4.06
C ARG A 492 2.47 -20.49 3.43
N MET A 493 3.21 -19.67 4.17
CA MET A 493 3.61 -18.32 3.78
C MET A 493 5.11 -18.18 3.92
N HIS A 494 5.69 -17.30 3.11
CA HIS A 494 7.10 -16.94 3.18
C HIS A 494 7.22 -15.42 3.22
N ALA A 495 8.20 -14.94 3.99
CA ALA A 495 8.62 -13.54 3.90
C ALA A 495 9.15 -13.24 2.50
N ARG A 496 8.85 -12.04 2.01
CA ARG A 496 8.99 -11.60 0.63
C ARG A 496 10.23 -10.84 0.28
#